data_AF-A0A254ND04-F1
#
_entry.id   AF-A0A254ND04-F1
#
_cell.length_a   1.000
_cell.length_b   1.000
_cell.length_c   1.000
_cell.angle_alpha   90.00
_cell.angle_beta   90.00
_cell.angle_gamma   90.00
#
_symmetry.space_group_name_H-M   'P 1'
#
loop_
_entity.id
_entity.type
_entity.pdbx_description
1 polymer ?
#
loop_
_entity_poly.entity_id
_entity_poly.type
_entity_poly.pdbx_seq_one_letter_code
_entity_poly.pdbx_strand_id
1 'polypeptide(L)'
;MAELKYKPVAHDHNAFLDKAKQRAGFDEAYEALELEYTLASQMLKARTKAGLTQDAVAERMGTTKSAVSRLEAAGRHAPSLATLKRYAAAVGCDLQVKLVARKSA
;
A
#
# COMPACT_ATOMS: atom_id res chain seq x y z
N MET A 1 20.77 26.42 13.96
CA MET A 1 20.06 25.48 13.06
C MET A 1 19.02 26.29 12.32
N ALA A 2 18.99 26.24 10.99
CA ALA A 2 18.08 27.08 10.20
C ALA A 2 16.61 26.80 10.55
N GLU A 3 15.83 27.84 10.78
CA GLU A 3 14.38 27.76 11.00
C GLU A 3 13.67 27.26 9.75
N LEU A 4 13.57 25.94 9.59
CA LEU A 4 12.79 25.33 8.51
C LEU A 4 11.30 25.48 8.83
N LYS A 5 10.65 26.49 8.25
CA LYS A 5 9.18 26.66 8.29
C LYS A 5 8.53 25.54 7.47
N TYR A 6 8.09 24.46 8.14
CA TYR A 6 7.33 23.38 7.54
C TYR A 6 5.99 23.93 7.01
N LYS A 7 5.82 23.93 5.68
CA LYS A 7 4.59 24.32 4.98
C LYS A 7 4.03 23.09 4.27
N PRO A 8 3.16 22.30 4.91
CA PRO A 8 2.60 21.11 4.27
C PRO A 8 1.73 21.52 3.08
N VAL A 9 1.90 20.81 1.96
CA VAL A 9 0.99 20.90 0.82
C VAL A 9 -0.10 19.85 1.03
N ALA A 10 -1.35 20.30 1.11
CA ALA A 10 -2.48 19.38 1.18
C ALA A 10 -2.56 18.57 -0.12
N HIS A 11 -2.60 17.24 0.00
CA HIS A 11 -2.81 16.36 -1.15
C HIS A 11 -4.32 16.11 -1.31
N ASP A 12 -4.89 16.62 -2.39
CA ASP A 12 -6.22 16.22 -2.86
C ASP A 12 -6.05 15.08 -3.88
N HIS A 13 -6.42 13.88 -3.46
CA HIS A 13 -6.25 12.68 -4.26
C HIS A 13 -7.18 12.66 -5.48
N ASN A 14 -8.42 13.16 -5.36
CA ASN A 14 -9.38 13.14 -6.44
C ASN A 14 -8.98 14.13 -7.53
N ALA A 15 -8.62 15.36 -7.15
CA ALA A 15 -8.14 16.37 -8.09
C ALA A 15 -6.83 15.93 -8.79
N PHE A 16 -5.97 15.20 -8.08
CA PHE A 16 -4.77 14.61 -8.68
C PHE A 16 -5.13 13.58 -9.75
N LEU A 17 -6.04 12.65 -9.46
CA LEU A 17 -6.48 11.63 -10.40
C LEU A 17 -7.16 12.25 -11.63
N ASP A 18 -8.06 13.21 -11.44
CA ASP A 18 -8.76 13.87 -12.56
C ASP A 18 -7.79 14.52 -13.55
N LYS A 19 -6.73 15.14 -13.03
CA LYS A 19 -5.67 15.73 -13.86
C LYS A 19 -4.77 14.67 -14.50
N ALA A 20 -4.49 13.57 -13.79
CA ALA A 20 -3.60 12.51 -14.28
C ALA A 20 -4.24 11.70 -15.41
N LYS A 21 -5.56 11.43 -15.32
CA LYS A 21 -6.36 10.73 -16.34
C LYS A 21 -6.36 11.41 -17.71
N GLN A 22 -6.10 12.72 -17.76
CA GLN A 22 -5.99 13.45 -19.03
C GLN A 22 -4.74 13.07 -19.84
N ARG A 23 -3.77 12.37 -19.24
CA ARG A 23 -2.56 11.92 -19.92
C ARG A 23 -2.84 10.62 -20.67
N ALA A 24 -2.43 10.58 -21.94
CA ALA A 24 -2.55 9.36 -22.74
C ALA A 24 -1.86 8.17 -22.07
N GLY A 25 -2.56 7.02 -22.00
CA GLY A 25 -2.06 5.79 -21.39
C GLY A 25 -2.12 5.75 -19.86
N PHE A 26 -2.64 6.79 -19.18
CA PHE A 26 -2.77 6.77 -17.73
C PHE A 26 -3.75 5.70 -17.25
N ASP A 27 -4.96 5.66 -17.81
CA ASP A 27 -6.01 4.74 -17.35
C ASP A 27 -5.57 3.27 -17.46
N GLU A 28 -5.01 2.88 -18.60
CA GLU A 28 -4.51 1.51 -18.81
C GLU A 28 -3.38 1.16 -17.82
N ALA A 29 -2.42 2.07 -17.62
CA ALA A 29 -1.33 1.84 -16.66
C ALA A 29 -1.81 1.83 -15.20
N TYR A 30 -2.85 2.61 -14.88
CA TYR A 30 -3.43 2.68 -13.54
C TYR A 30 -4.24 1.42 -13.24
N GLU A 31 -5.10 0.99 -14.18
CA GLU A 31 -5.87 -0.26 -14.08
C GLU A 31 -4.97 -1.49 -13.99
N ALA A 32 -3.84 -1.50 -14.71
CA ALA A 32 -2.86 -2.59 -14.65
C ALA A 32 -2.22 -2.77 -13.26
N LEU A 33 -2.24 -1.75 -12.40
CA LEU A 33 -1.69 -1.76 -11.04
C LEU A 33 -2.75 -1.86 -9.93
N GLU A 34 -4.03 -2.02 -10.31
CA GLU A 34 -5.16 -1.95 -9.37
C GLU A 34 -5.06 -3.02 -8.27
N LEU A 35 -4.54 -4.21 -8.60
CA LEU A 35 -4.36 -5.30 -7.64
C LEU A 35 -3.31 -4.93 -6.57
N GLU A 36 -2.18 -4.39 -6.98
CA GLU A 36 -1.08 -3.96 -6.12
C GLU A 36 -1.52 -2.80 -5.21
N TYR A 37 -2.23 -1.82 -5.75
CA TYR A 37 -2.79 -0.72 -4.97
C TYR A 37 -3.83 -1.20 -3.96
N THR A 38 -4.71 -2.12 -4.37
CA THR A 38 -5.70 -2.71 -3.46
C THR A 38 -5.04 -3.46 -2.32
N LEU A 39 -4.02 -4.29 -2.60
CA LEU A 39 -3.27 -5.03 -1.60
C LEU A 39 -2.56 -4.10 -0.62
N ALA A 40 -1.81 -3.11 -1.12
CA ALA A 40 -1.13 -2.13 -0.29
C ALA A 40 -2.10 -1.34 0.60
N SER A 41 -3.25 -0.92 0.05
CA SER A 41 -4.31 -0.24 0.80
C SER A 41 -4.85 -1.10 1.94
N GLN A 42 -5.09 -2.39 1.69
CA GLN A 42 -5.55 -3.32 2.72
C GLN A 42 -4.52 -3.51 3.84
N MET A 43 -3.24 -3.67 3.49
CA MET A 43 -2.16 -3.78 4.46
C MET A 43 -2.05 -2.53 5.35
N LEU A 44 -2.09 -1.34 4.72
CA LEU A 44 -2.01 -0.06 5.43
C LEU A 44 -3.20 0.15 6.38
N LYS A 45 -4.42 -0.22 5.94
CA LYS A 45 -5.63 -0.19 6.77
C LYS A 45 -5.52 -1.17 7.94
N ALA A 46 -5.05 -2.40 7.71
CA ALA A 46 -4.88 -3.39 8.76
C ALA A 46 -3.86 -2.92 9.82
N ARG A 47 -2.71 -2.38 9.38
CA ARG A 47 -1.71 -1.81 10.29
C ARG A 47 -2.26 -0.63 11.10
N THR A 48 -2.97 0.29 10.44
CA THR A 48 -3.59 1.45 11.10
C THR A 48 -4.62 1.00 12.14
N LYS A 49 -5.46 0.02 11.81
CA LYS A 49 -6.44 -0.55 12.75
C LYS A 49 -5.78 -1.25 13.94
N ALA A 50 -4.63 -1.88 13.73
CA ALA A 50 -3.83 -2.47 14.79
C ALA A 50 -3.06 -1.43 15.64
N GLY A 51 -3.08 -0.15 15.26
CA GLY A 51 -2.37 0.92 15.97
C GLY A 51 -0.84 0.82 15.87
N LEU A 52 -0.30 0.14 14.85
CA LEU A 52 1.13 -0.16 14.74
C LEU A 52 1.87 0.80 13.82
N THR A 53 3.09 1.15 14.19
CA THR A 53 4.05 1.80 13.28
C THR A 53 4.68 0.77 12.34
N GLN A 54 5.31 1.22 11.25
CA GLN A 54 6.08 0.33 10.38
C GLN A 54 7.24 -0.36 11.11
N ASP A 55 7.85 0.33 12.08
CA ASP A 55 8.92 -0.22 12.92
C ASP A 55 8.40 -1.37 13.79
N ALA A 56 7.23 -1.20 14.42
CA ALA A 56 6.62 -2.24 15.25
C ALA A 56 6.22 -3.47 14.43
N VAL A 57 5.71 -3.28 13.21
CA VAL A 57 5.44 -4.41 12.30
C VAL A 57 6.74 -5.10 11.88
N ALA A 58 7.79 -4.35 11.60
CA ALA A 58 9.08 -4.90 11.21
C ALA A 58 9.68 -5.78 12.32
N GLU A 59 9.63 -5.33 13.57
CA GLU A 59 10.04 -6.09 14.74
C GLU A 59 9.26 -7.41 14.87
N ARG A 60 7.93 -7.36 14.77
CA ARG A 60 7.07 -8.56 14.83
C ARG A 60 7.32 -9.54 13.68
N MET A 61 7.69 -9.04 12.51
CA MET A 61 7.99 -9.87 11.34
C MET A 61 9.43 -10.39 11.31
N GLY A 62 10.31 -9.90 12.21
CA GLY A 62 11.74 -10.18 12.17
C GLY A 62 12.41 -9.62 10.90
N THR A 63 12.06 -8.39 10.51
CA THR A 63 12.59 -7.73 9.31
C THR A 63 12.90 -6.25 9.56
N THR A 64 13.26 -5.51 8.51
CA THR A 64 13.60 -4.09 8.62
C THR A 64 12.40 -3.18 8.32
N LYS A 65 12.39 -1.97 8.88
CA LYS A 65 11.41 -0.92 8.52
C LYS A 65 11.36 -0.68 7.02
N SER A 66 12.52 -0.65 6.35
CA SER A 66 12.59 -0.44 4.91
C SER A 66 11.96 -1.58 4.11
N ALA A 67 12.05 -2.83 4.61
CA ALA A 67 11.34 -3.95 4.01
C ALA A 67 9.82 -3.81 4.17
N VAL A 68 9.33 -3.43 5.36
CA VAL A 68 7.90 -3.17 5.60
C VAL A 68 7.40 -1.99 4.76
N SER A 69 8.16 -0.91 4.68
CA SER A 69 7.82 0.24 3.84
C SER A 69 7.73 -0.12 2.36
N ARG A 70 8.59 -1.02 1.86
CA ARG A 70 8.48 -1.54 0.48
C ARG A 70 7.28 -2.45 0.30
N LEU A 71 6.93 -3.24 1.31
CA LEU A 71 5.72 -4.07 1.32
C LEU A 71 4.45 -3.23 1.23
N GLU A 72 4.42 -2.11 1.95
CA GLU A 72 3.27 -1.19 1.99
C GLU A 72 3.25 -0.21 0.80
N ALA A 73 4.35 -0.11 0.05
CA ALA A 73 4.39 0.65 -1.18
C ALA A 73 3.93 -0.26 -2.33
N ALA A 74 2.81 0.10 -2.96
CA ALA A 74 2.44 -0.52 -4.24
C ALA A 74 3.60 -0.31 -5.24
N GLY A 75 4.15 -1.40 -5.79
CA GLY A 75 5.37 -1.32 -6.59
C GLY A 75 5.72 -2.61 -7.31
N ARG A 76 6.82 -2.54 -8.08
CA ARG A 76 7.27 -3.56 -9.05
C ARG A 76 7.47 -4.99 -8.52
N HIS A 77 7.54 -5.19 -7.22
CA HIS A 77 7.79 -6.51 -6.63
C HIS A 77 6.63 -6.89 -5.71
N ALA A 78 5.74 -7.74 -6.24
CA ALA A 78 4.66 -8.32 -5.45
C ALA A 78 5.24 -9.19 -4.32
N PRO A 79 4.77 -9.04 -3.08
CA PRO A 79 5.18 -9.89 -1.97
C PRO A 79 4.68 -11.32 -2.18
N SER A 80 5.47 -12.30 -1.75
CA SER A 80 5.04 -13.70 -1.76
C SER A 80 3.90 -13.95 -0.77
N LEU A 81 3.09 -14.99 -1.00
CA LEU A 81 2.03 -15.41 -0.06
C LEU A 81 2.59 -15.67 1.36
N ALA A 82 3.79 -16.24 1.47
CA ALA A 82 4.46 -16.45 2.75
C ALA A 82 4.76 -15.12 3.47
N THR A 83 5.15 -14.10 2.72
CA THR A 83 5.40 -12.75 3.24
C THR A 83 4.09 -12.09 3.68
N LEU A 84 3.03 -12.19 2.88
CA LEU A 84 1.71 -11.69 3.23
C LEU A 84 1.15 -12.37 4.49
N LYS A 85 1.34 -13.68 4.63
CA LYS A 85 0.93 -14.43 5.83
C LYS A 85 1.64 -13.93 7.09
N ARG A 86 2.96 -13.70 7.03
CA ARG A 86 3.72 -13.13 8.16
C ARG A 86 3.28 -11.72 8.50
N TYR A 87 3.04 -10.88 7.49
CA TYR A 87 2.53 -9.53 7.71
C TYR A 87 1.16 -9.55 8.39
N ALA A 88 0.23 -10.37 7.90
CA ALA A 88 -1.10 -10.54 8.48
C ALA A 88 -1.01 -10.94 9.97
N ALA A 89 -0.18 -11.94 10.29
CA ALA A 89 0.05 -12.34 11.68
C ALA A 89 0.62 -11.20 12.54
N ALA A 90 1.57 -10.41 12.02
CA ALA A 90 2.15 -9.28 12.74
C ALA A 90 1.13 -8.18 13.09
N VAL A 91 0.13 -7.97 12.23
CA VAL A 91 -0.97 -7.01 12.44
C VAL A 91 -2.22 -7.64 13.08
N GLY A 92 -2.16 -8.92 13.50
CA GLY A 92 -3.27 -9.60 14.16
C GLY A 92 -4.45 -9.93 13.24
N CYS A 93 -4.17 -10.24 11.97
CA CYS A 93 -5.15 -10.62 10.95
C CYS A 93 -4.83 -11.99 10.34
N ASP A 94 -5.81 -12.61 9.70
CA ASP A 94 -5.62 -13.79 8.86
C ASP A 94 -5.57 -13.40 7.38
N LEU A 95 -4.70 -14.07 6.61
CA LEU A 95 -4.64 -13.90 5.16
C LEU A 95 -5.74 -14.74 4.49
N GLN A 96 -6.64 -14.07 3.76
CA GLN A 96 -7.64 -14.72 2.93
C GLN A 96 -7.44 -14.32 1.45
N VAL A 97 -7.37 -15.32 0.57
CA VAL A 97 -7.29 -15.12 -0.89
C VAL A 97 -8.64 -15.52 -1.49
N LYS A 98 -9.22 -14.65 -2.33
CA LYS A 98 -10.48 -14.90 -3.05
C LYS A 98 -10.29 -14.68 -4.53
N LEU A 99 -10.81 -15.60 -5.33
CA LEU A 99 -11.00 -15.39 -6.76
C LEU A 99 -12.37 -14.75 -6.95
N VAL A 100 -12.42 -13.69 -7.75
CA VAL A 100 -13.66 -12.99 -8.10
C VAL A 100 -13.90 -13.14 -9.60
N ALA A 101 -15.17 -13.12 -10.01
CA ALA A 101 -15.50 -13.12 -11.43
C ALA A 101 -14.88 -11.87 -12.09
N ARG A 102 -14.30 -12.05 -13.28
CA ARG A 102 -13.81 -10.94 -14.09
C ARG A 102 -15.02 -10.05 -14.42
N LYS A 103 -14.90 -8.73 -14.21
CA LYS A 103 -15.90 -7.80 -14.73
C LYS A 103 -15.91 -7.96 -16.26
N SER A 104 -17.04 -8.36 -16.82
CA SER A 104 -17.28 -8.28 -18.26
C SER A 104 -17.14 -6.81 -18.65
N ALA A 105 -16.33 -6.54 -19.67
CA ALA A 105 -16.20 -5.21 -20.27
C ALA A 105 -17.51 -4.80 -20.95
#